data_AF-A0A9C9UNT4-F1
#
_entry.id   AF-A0A9C9UNT4-F1
#
_cell.length_a   1.000
_cell.length_b   1.000
_cell.length_c   1.000
_cell.angle_alpha   90.00
_cell.angle_beta   90.00
_cell.angle_gamma   90.00
#
_symmetry.space_group_name_H-M   'P 1'
#
loop_
_entity.id
_entity.type
_entity.pdbx_description
1 polymer ?
#
loop_
_entity_poly.entity_id
_entity_poly.type
_entity_poly.pdbx_seq_one_letter_code
_entity_poly.pdbx_strand_id
1 'polypeptide(L)'
;MKPVGGRRKVEALESFSARMGQPLSRWAAIGDSITDFKMLRTVNKAGGLAIAFNANEYALPHSTLGLASVSLADLWLVLEAWEKGDRHIVERLVKEREDTGGSEDRMWFHWLAGAKDITPALEIHKRIRHLAREEAAQLG
;
A
#
# COMPACT_ATOMS: atom_id res chain seq x y z
N MET A 1 11.58 -20.77 -13.14
CA MET A 1 10.67 -20.43 -12.03
C MET A 1 9.49 -19.65 -12.60
N LYS A 2 8.23 -20.10 -12.46
CA LYS A 2 7.07 -19.34 -12.96
C LYS A 2 6.74 -18.25 -11.95
N PRO A 3 6.84 -16.95 -12.28
CA PRO A 3 6.57 -15.88 -11.33
C PRO A 3 5.14 -16.01 -10.79
N VAL A 4 4.98 -15.81 -9.49
CA VAL A 4 3.66 -15.77 -8.84
C VAL A 4 2.99 -14.46 -9.28
N GLY A 5 2.23 -14.53 -10.38
CA GLY A 5 1.58 -13.38 -11.00
C GLY A 5 0.32 -12.90 -10.26
N GLY A 6 -0.21 -11.75 -10.68
CA GLY A 6 -1.33 -11.09 -10.00
C GLY A 6 -2.64 -11.88 -9.92
N ARG A 7 -2.88 -12.86 -10.79
CA ARG A 7 -4.07 -13.73 -10.67
C ARG A 7 -3.97 -14.68 -9.47
N ARG A 8 -2.81 -15.31 -9.26
CA ARG A 8 -2.62 -16.25 -8.14
C ARG A 8 -2.59 -15.55 -6.79
N LYS A 9 -2.12 -14.29 -6.74
CA LYS A 9 -2.20 -13.46 -5.52
C LYS A 9 -3.65 -13.16 -5.12
N VAL A 10 -4.52 -12.89 -6.09
CA VAL A 10 -5.97 -12.72 -5.84
C VAL A 10 -6.60 -14.03 -5.37
N GLU A 11 -6.32 -15.16 -6.03
CA GLU A 11 -6.83 -16.48 -5.62
C GLU A 11 -6.40 -16.85 -4.19
N ALA A 12 -5.14 -16.58 -3.84
CA ALA A 12 -4.63 -16.81 -2.49
C ALA A 12 -5.34 -15.93 -1.45
N LEU A 13 -5.58 -14.66 -1.78
CA LEU A 13 -6.31 -13.72 -0.93
C LEU A 13 -7.77 -14.16 -0.72
N GLU A 14 -8.47 -14.55 -1.79
CA GLU A 14 -9.85 -15.02 -1.73
C GLU A 14 -9.96 -16.33 -0.94
N SER A 15 -9.05 -17.28 -1.16
CA SER A 15 -8.99 -18.53 -0.40
C SER A 15 -8.75 -18.27 1.09
N PHE A 16 -7.85 -17.36 1.43
CA PHE A 16 -7.57 -16.98 2.81
C PHE A 16 -8.78 -16.31 3.47
N SER A 17 -9.41 -15.33 2.81
CA SER A 17 -10.63 -14.67 3.27
C SER A 17 -11.77 -15.66 3.52
N ALA A 18 -11.99 -16.61 2.59
CA ALA A 18 -13.00 -17.66 2.74
C ALA A 18 -12.70 -18.59 3.93
N ARG A 19 -11.44 -19.01 4.09
CA ARG A 19 -11.02 -19.87 5.21
C ARG A 19 -11.21 -19.20 6.57
N MET A 20 -10.99 -17.89 6.64
CA MET A 20 -11.13 -17.11 7.86
C MET A 20 -12.56 -16.61 8.11
N GLY A 21 -13.50 -16.85 7.18
CA GLY A 21 -14.89 -16.46 7.32
C GLY A 21 -15.14 -14.95 7.38
N GLN A 22 -14.21 -14.13 6.89
CA GLN A 22 -14.32 -12.67 6.90
C GLN A 22 -14.21 -12.08 5.50
N PRO A 23 -15.08 -11.12 5.12
CA PRO A 23 -15.06 -10.51 3.81
C PRO A 23 -13.78 -9.68 3.59
N LEU A 24 -13.40 -9.48 2.33
CA LEU A 24 -12.24 -8.66 1.91
C LEU A 24 -12.24 -7.23 2.48
N SER A 25 -13.40 -6.70 2.87
CA SER A 25 -13.53 -5.41 3.56
C SER A 25 -12.85 -5.37 4.92
N ARG A 26 -12.52 -6.52 5.54
CA ARG A 26 -11.82 -6.60 6.83
C ARG A 26 -10.31 -6.86 6.71
N TRP A 27 -9.78 -6.90 5.49
CA TRP A 27 -8.39 -7.25 5.25
C TRP A 27 -7.56 -6.06 4.79
N ALA A 28 -6.30 -6.05 5.22
CA ALA A 28 -5.26 -5.22 4.65
C ALA A 28 -4.38 -6.04 3.70
N ALA A 29 -3.96 -5.44 2.58
CA ALA A 29 -3.00 -6.04 1.66
C ALA A 29 -1.97 -5.00 1.25
N ILE A 30 -0.71 -5.41 1.20
CA ILE A 30 0.43 -4.53 0.89
C ILE A 30 1.10 -5.03 -0.40
N GLY A 31 1.49 -4.10 -1.27
CA GLY A 31 2.22 -4.40 -2.49
C GLY A 31 2.93 -3.18 -3.06
N ASP A 32 3.80 -3.39 -4.05
CA ASP A 32 4.66 -2.33 -4.59
C ASP A 32 4.71 -2.29 -6.12
N SER A 33 4.23 -3.35 -6.80
CA SER A 33 4.56 -3.58 -8.20
C SER A 33 3.40 -4.10 -9.06
N ILE A 34 3.70 -4.31 -10.34
CA ILE A 34 2.77 -4.88 -11.32
C ILE A 34 2.22 -6.25 -10.91
N THR A 35 2.94 -7.04 -10.11
CA THR A 35 2.40 -8.34 -9.67
C THR A 35 1.30 -8.20 -8.63
N ASP A 36 1.25 -7.07 -7.92
CA ASP A 36 0.35 -6.81 -6.79
C ASP A 36 -0.92 -6.06 -7.19
N PHE A 37 -0.91 -5.38 -8.35
CA PHE A 37 -1.97 -4.44 -8.72
C PHE A 37 -3.39 -5.05 -8.65
N LYS A 38 -3.53 -6.33 -9.05
CA LYS A 38 -4.83 -7.02 -9.02
C LYS A 38 -5.30 -7.26 -7.59
N MET A 39 -4.40 -7.70 -6.71
CA MET A 39 -4.69 -7.90 -5.29
C MET A 39 -5.09 -6.57 -4.63
N LEU A 40 -4.29 -5.52 -4.85
CA LEU A 40 -4.56 -4.18 -4.31
C LEU A 40 -5.91 -3.63 -4.81
N ARG A 41 -6.18 -3.73 -6.12
CA ARG A 41 -7.45 -3.31 -6.71
C ARG A 41 -8.64 -4.07 -6.11
N THR A 42 -8.50 -5.37 -5.93
CA THR A 42 -9.56 -6.23 -5.39
C THR A 42 -9.88 -5.85 -3.94
N VAL A 43 -8.87 -5.69 -3.08
CA VAL A 43 -9.05 -5.26 -1.68
C VAL A 43 -9.67 -3.87 -1.60
N ASN A 44 -9.13 -2.91 -2.37
CA ASN A 44 -9.62 -1.54 -2.38
C ASN A 44 -11.11 -1.46 -2.77
N LYS A 45 -11.50 -2.16 -3.83
CA LYS A 45 -12.90 -2.23 -4.30
C LYS A 45 -13.83 -2.89 -3.31
N ALA A 46 -13.34 -3.87 -2.56
CA ALA A 46 -14.11 -4.54 -1.51
C ALA A 46 -14.26 -3.69 -0.24
N GLY A 47 -13.65 -2.50 -0.18
CA GLY A 47 -13.68 -1.63 1.01
C GLY A 47 -12.62 -1.96 2.05
N GLY A 48 -11.73 -2.92 1.77
CA GLY A 48 -10.59 -3.22 2.63
C GLY A 48 -9.47 -2.17 2.49
N LEU A 49 -8.31 -2.46 3.09
CA LEU A 49 -7.17 -1.55 3.12
C LEU A 49 -6.06 -2.00 2.17
N ALA A 50 -6.02 -1.42 0.97
CA ALA A 50 -4.94 -1.68 0.02
C ALA A 50 -3.81 -0.66 0.19
N ILE A 51 -2.60 -1.11 0.53
CA ILE A 51 -1.45 -0.26 0.83
C ILE A 51 -0.38 -0.44 -0.26
N ALA A 52 -0.04 0.66 -0.93
CA ALA A 52 1.07 0.72 -1.85
C ALA A 52 2.35 1.16 -1.09
N PHE A 53 3.34 0.28 -0.95
CA PHE A 53 4.61 0.62 -0.28
C PHE A 53 5.72 0.85 -1.31
N ASN A 54 6.33 2.04 -1.34
CA ASN A 54 7.36 2.42 -2.34
C ASN A 54 6.97 2.01 -3.78
N ALA A 55 5.69 2.20 -4.11
CA ALA A 55 5.07 1.60 -5.28
C ALA A 55 5.44 2.26 -6.60
N ASN A 56 5.34 1.49 -7.68
CA ASN A 56 5.42 2.02 -9.04
C ASN A 56 4.05 2.44 -9.58
N GLU A 57 4.04 2.93 -10.83
CA GLU A 57 2.85 3.43 -11.54
C GLU A 57 1.78 2.36 -11.78
N TYR A 58 2.12 1.08 -11.64
CA TYR A 58 1.16 -0.02 -11.80
C TYR A 58 0.40 -0.32 -10.50
N ALA A 59 1.02 -0.14 -9.34
CA ALA A 59 0.42 -0.50 -8.05
C ALA A 59 -0.27 0.70 -7.36
N LEU A 60 0.35 1.87 -7.42
CA LEU A 60 -0.12 3.07 -6.72
C LEU A 60 -1.58 3.43 -7.07
N PRO A 61 -2.01 3.49 -8.35
CA PRO A 61 -3.37 3.93 -8.71
C PRO A 61 -4.49 2.98 -8.25
N HIS A 62 -4.15 1.77 -7.81
CA HIS A 62 -5.12 0.76 -7.40
C HIS A 62 -5.22 0.61 -5.89
N SER A 63 -4.44 1.37 -5.14
CA SER A 63 -4.36 1.29 -3.69
C SER A 63 -5.32 2.26 -3.00
N THR A 64 -5.62 1.97 -1.74
CA THR A 64 -6.38 2.85 -0.84
C THR A 64 -5.49 4.00 -0.37
N LEU A 65 -4.26 3.67 0.02
CA LEU A 65 -3.24 4.63 0.44
C LEU A 65 -1.86 4.20 -0.07
N GLY A 66 -0.96 5.18 -0.17
CA GLY A 66 0.45 4.99 -0.44
C GLY A 66 1.28 5.34 0.80
N LEU A 67 2.34 4.57 1.03
CA LEU A 67 3.43 4.93 1.93
C LEU A 67 4.75 4.86 1.16
N ALA A 68 5.44 5.99 1.04
CA ALA A 68 6.82 6.03 0.60
C ALA A 68 7.73 6.21 1.82
N SER A 69 8.55 5.20 2.11
CA SER A 69 9.50 5.21 3.23
C SER A 69 10.65 4.22 3.03
N VAL A 70 11.85 4.56 3.50
CA VAL A 70 12.97 3.61 3.64
C VAL A 70 12.77 2.59 4.77
N SER A 71 11.72 2.72 5.59
CA SER A 71 11.44 1.80 6.70
C SER A 71 10.06 1.15 6.61
N LEU A 72 10.02 -0.18 6.62
CA LEU A 72 8.76 -0.94 6.76
C LEU A 72 8.07 -0.71 8.11
N ALA A 73 8.81 -0.31 9.15
CA ALA A 73 8.22 -0.03 10.47
C ALA A 73 7.20 1.11 10.42
N ASP A 74 7.28 2.01 9.45
CA ASP A 74 6.34 3.12 9.30
C ASP A 74 4.93 2.64 8.91
N LEU A 75 4.78 1.41 8.38
CA LEU A 75 3.48 0.79 8.18
C LEU A 75 2.71 0.57 9.49
N TRP A 76 3.42 0.45 10.63
CA TRP A 76 2.80 0.18 11.93
C TRP A 76 1.71 1.20 12.26
N LEU A 77 1.96 2.48 11.95
CA LEU A 77 1.03 3.57 12.21
C LEU A 77 -0.36 3.33 11.60
N VAL A 78 -0.40 2.89 10.33
CA VAL A 78 -1.68 2.64 9.63
C VAL A 78 -2.27 1.28 9.94
N LEU A 79 -1.44 0.28 10.25
CA LEU A 79 -1.90 -1.06 10.62
C LEU A 79 -2.55 -1.07 12.00
N GLU A 80 -1.99 -0.34 12.96
CA GLU A 80 -2.58 -0.19 14.29
C GLU A 80 -3.92 0.57 14.23
N ALA A 81 -3.99 1.63 13.41
CA ALA A 81 -5.24 2.35 13.17
C ALA A 81 -6.31 1.49 12.50
N TRP A 82 -5.90 0.61 11.57
CA TRP A 82 -6.78 -0.36 10.92
C TRP A 82 -7.30 -1.41 11.89
N GLU A 83 -6.43 -1.96 12.75
CA GLU A 83 -6.82 -2.97 13.74
C GLU A 83 -7.86 -2.42 14.73
N LYS A 84 -7.69 -1.17 15.17
CA LYS A 84 -8.57 -0.51 16.13
C LYS A 84 -9.87 0.02 15.52
N GLY A 85 -10.00 -0.01 14.20
CA GLY A 85 -10.96 0.84 13.50
C GLY A 85 -11.41 0.32 12.14
N ASP A 86 -11.80 1.27 11.30
CA ASP A 86 -12.18 1.03 9.93
C ASP A 86 -11.38 1.95 8.99
N ARG A 87 -11.77 1.95 7.72
CA ARG A 87 -11.09 2.70 6.67
C ARG A 87 -11.15 4.21 6.89
N HIS A 88 -12.18 4.73 7.57
CA HIS A 88 -12.33 6.16 7.83
C HIS A 88 -11.34 6.64 8.90
N ILE A 89 -11.03 5.80 9.89
CA ILE A 89 -10.01 6.12 10.89
C ILE A 89 -8.63 6.22 10.23
N VAL A 90 -8.31 5.27 9.34
CA VAL A 90 -7.06 5.30 8.58
C VAL A 90 -7.02 6.50 7.62
N GLU A 91 -8.12 6.82 6.94
CA GLU A 91 -8.22 7.98 6.06
C GLU A 91 -7.87 9.29 6.79
N ARG A 92 -8.46 9.49 7.98
CA ARG A 92 -8.20 10.68 8.79
C ARG A 92 -6.73 10.79 9.18
N LEU A 93 -6.17 9.70 9.68
CA LEU A 93 -4.75 9.64 10.06
C LEU A 93 -3.82 9.93 8.88
N VAL A 94 -4.09 9.33 7.72
CA VAL A 94 -3.28 9.53 6.51
C VAL A 94 -3.36 10.97 6.04
N LYS A 95 -4.55 11.59 6.04
CA LYS A 95 -4.71 13.00 5.65
C LYS A 95 -4.01 13.96 6.60
N GLU A 96 -4.09 13.71 7.91
CA GLU A 96 -3.32 14.48 8.90
C GLU A 96 -1.80 14.36 8.64
N ARG A 97 -1.33 13.19 8.20
CA ARG A 97 0.09 12.98 7.82
C ARG A 97 0.46 13.63 6.50
N GLU A 98 -0.46 13.67 5.53
CA GLU A 98 -0.27 14.41 4.28
C GLU A 98 -0.03 15.89 4.56
N ASP A 99 -0.80 16.49 5.48
CA ASP A 99 -0.65 17.89 5.86
C ASP A 99 0.71 18.18 6.52
N THR A 100 1.24 17.23 7.31
CA THR A 100 2.58 17.38 7.92
C THR A 100 3.72 17.06 6.96
N GLY A 101 3.45 16.36 5.87
CA GLY A 101 4.46 15.78 4.98
C GLY A 101 5.26 14.64 5.62
N GLY A 102 6.17 14.06 4.84
CA GLY A 102 7.16 13.11 5.33
C GLY A 102 8.42 13.79 5.88
N SER A 103 9.26 13.00 6.54
CA SER A 103 10.57 13.44 7.03
C SER A 103 11.65 12.79 6.18
N GLU A 104 12.38 13.58 5.39
CA GLU A 104 13.43 13.10 4.48
C GLU A 104 12.90 12.01 3.53
N ASP A 105 13.32 10.75 3.73
CA ASP A 105 12.88 9.58 2.94
C ASP A 105 11.96 8.64 3.73
N ARG A 106 11.28 9.15 4.76
CA ARG A 106 10.36 8.39 5.61
C ARG A 106 8.99 9.04 5.74
N MET A 107 8.00 8.19 6.04
CA MET A 107 6.66 8.57 6.44
C MET A 107 5.90 9.47 5.45
N TRP A 108 6.17 9.36 4.14
CA TRP A 108 5.36 10.04 3.13
C TRP A 108 4.08 9.24 2.87
N PHE A 109 3.04 9.58 3.61
CA PHE A 109 1.71 9.00 3.45
C PHE A 109 0.91 9.75 2.39
N HIS A 110 0.11 9.01 1.61
CA HIS A 110 -0.76 9.56 0.58
C HIS A 110 -2.12 8.87 0.61
N TRP A 111 -3.22 9.61 0.69
CA TRP A 111 -4.56 9.04 0.54
C TRP A 111 -4.94 9.00 -0.94
N LEU A 112 -5.12 7.80 -1.48
CA LEU A 112 -5.27 7.60 -2.93
C LEU A 112 -6.72 7.30 -3.33
N ALA A 113 -7.53 6.82 -2.39
CA ALA A 113 -8.92 6.50 -2.66
C ALA A 113 -9.73 7.77 -2.98
N GLY A 114 -10.14 7.90 -4.25
CA GLY A 114 -10.86 9.08 -4.74
C GLY A 114 -9.96 10.25 -5.13
N ALA A 115 -8.63 10.10 -5.09
CA ALA A 115 -7.70 11.11 -5.56
C ALA A 115 -7.85 11.34 -7.07
N LYS A 116 -7.89 12.60 -7.49
CA LYS A 116 -7.98 12.99 -8.91
C LYS A 116 -6.62 13.02 -9.60
N ASP A 117 -5.59 13.39 -8.84
CA ASP A 117 -4.21 13.44 -9.28
C ASP A 117 -3.33 12.74 -8.25
N ILE A 118 -2.58 11.75 -8.71
CA ILE A 118 -1.65 10.96 -7.89
C ILE A 118 -0.20 11.22 -8.30
N THR A 119 0.04 12.13 -9.24
CA THR A 119 1.37 12.39 -9.82
C THR A 119 2.38 12.83 -8.75
N PRO A 120 2.05 13.75 -7.81
CA PRO A 120 3.01 14.13 -6.76
C PRO A 120 3.41 12.94 -5.88
N ALA A 121 2.43 12.11 -5.49
CA ALA A 121 2.68 10.90 -4.72
C ALA A 121 3.59 9.95 -5.52
N LEU A 122 3.29 9.72 -6.80
CA LEU A 122 4.04 8.80 -7.64
C LEU A 122 5.52 9.19 -7.77
N GLU A 123 5.83 10.49 -7.90
CA GLU A 123 7.21 10.96 -7.96
C GLU A 123 7.98 10.68 -6.66
N ILE A 124 7.35 10.93 -5.49
CA ILE A 124 7.95 10.63 -4.18
C ILE A 124 8.18 9.12 -4.04
N HIS A 125 7.18 8.31 -4.39
CA HIS A 125 7.27 6.86 -4.34
C HIS A 125 8.39 6.30 -5.21
N LYS A 126 8.56 6.81 -6.45
CA LYS A 126 9.63 6.41 -7.36
C LYS A 126 11.01 6.80 -6.83
N ARG A 127 11.16 8.02 -6.29
CA ARG A 127 12.40 8.49 -5.67
C ARG A 127 12.83 7.56 -4.53
N ILE A 128 11.96 7.34 -3.56
CA ILE A 128 12.28 6.51 -2.37
C ILE A 128 12.48 5.04 -2.75
N ARG A 129 11.71 4.53 -3.72
CA ARG A 129 11.92 3.18 -4.27
C ARG A 129 13.32 2.99 -4.86
N HIS A 130 13.86 4.02 -5.52
CA HIS A 130 15.21 3.96 -6.08
C HIS A 130 16.24 3.88 -4.96
N LEU A 131 16.17 4.79 -3.97
CA LEU A 131 17.06 4.82 -2.81
C LEU A 131 17.09 3.48 -2.07
N ALA A 132 15.92 2.97 -1.68
CA ALA A 132 15.82 1.70 -0.93
C ALA A 132 16.38 0.50 -1.71
N ARG A 133 16.35 0.53 -3.05
CA ARG A 133 16.89 -0.54 -3.89
C ARG A 133 18.40 -0.42 -4.09
N GLU A 134 18.94 0.79 -4.14
CA GLU A 134 20.38 1.01 -4.17
C GLU A 134 21.03 0.54 -2.87
N GLU A 135 20.45 0.86 -1.72
CA GLU A 135 20.88 0.34 -0.42
C GLU A 135 20.81 -1.20 -0.37
N ALA A 136 19.71 -1.79 -0.84
CA ALA A 136 19.57 -3.25 -0.88
C ALA A 136 20.60 -3.92 -1.78
N ALA A 137 21.02 -3.27 -2.87
CA ALA A 137 22.05 -3.77 -3.77
C ALA A 137 23.45 -3.78 -3.13
N GLN A 138 23.69 -2.96 -2.09
CA GLN A 138 24.95 -2.95 -1.34
C GLN A 138 25.06 -4.08 -0.30
N LEU A 139 23.95 -4.75 0.00
CA LEU A 139 23.87 -5.84 0.99
C LEU A 139 24.09 -7.24 0.36
N GLY A 140 24.35 -7.31 -0.95
CA GLY A 140 24.49 -8.55 -1.73
C GLY A 140 25.87 -8.73 -2.35
#